data_AF-A0A2P2LXS9-F1
#
_entry.id   AF-A0A2P2LXS9-F1
#
_cell.length_a   1.000
_cell.length_b   1.000
_cell.length_c   1.000
_cell.angle_alpha   90.00
_cell.angle_beta   90.00
_cell.angle_gamma   90.00
#
_symmetry.space_group_name_H-M   'P 1'
#
loop_
_entity.id
_entity.type
_entity.pdbx_description
1 polymer ?
#
loop_
_entity_poly.entity_id
_entity_poly.type
_entity_poly.pdbx_seq_one_letter_code
_entity_poly.pdbx_strand_id
1 'polypeptide(L)'
;MLIMWNIEELFAVWYISSNYMFGRNGYLRDPTIIQLLFEITQSLHYGLDFANMKDDDNQQATRLISRFIQMVDYGGAVEQHLTFLVECRGAFGSINEIKETLVHSSNFLATKALKDGEKHLSFVKSCLAFCEVTIPSISAQIRQLNLYLETAEVALIGGLVSHSDGLIVSAISCLESAHFTDGSRTSIDVDVILSSIHKLCGLLVMVPGLLNLSFFVCHFLL
;
A
#
# COMPACT_ATOMS: atom_id res chain seq x y z
N MET A 1 9.64 -8.89 -41.34
CA MET A 1 10.98 -8.94 -40.72
C MET A 1 10.95 -7.98 -39.55
N LEU A 2 10.61 -8.50 -38.36
CA LEU A 2 10.44 -7.72 -37.14
C LEU A 2 11.78 -7.15 -36.70
N ILE A 3 11.82 -5.83 -36.49
CA ILE A 3 13.00 -5.14 -35.99
C ILE A 3 13.06 -5.40 -34.48
N MET A 4 14.05 -6.20 -34.07
CA MET A 4 14.56 -6.26 -32.70
C MET A 4 14.98 -4.85 -32.28
N TRP A 5 14.19 -4.21 -31.44
CA TRP A 5 14.66 -3.04 -30.69
C TRP A 5 15.38 -3.54 -29.44
N ASN A 6 16.60 -3.06 -29.24
CA ASN A 6 17.46 -3.43 -28.12
C ASN A 6 16.91 -2.77 -26.84
N ILE A 7 16.83 -3.52 -25.73
CA ILE A 7 16.31 -3.04 -24.43
C ILE A 7 16.99 -1.73 -23.98
N GLU A 8 18.28 -1.58 -24.28
CA GLU A 8 19.06 -0.37 -24.02
C GLU A 8 18.52 0.89 -24.72
N GLU A 9 17.93 0.77 -25.92
CA GLU A 9 17.32 1.91 -26.61
C GLU A 9 15.95 2.30 -26.03
N LEU A 10 15.19 1.33 -25.51
CA LEU A 10 13.97 1.60 -24.75
C LEU A 10 14.27 2.28 -23.40
N PHE A 11 15.36 1.88 -22.73
CA PHE A 11 15.87 2.57 -21.54
C PHE A 11 16.34 3.99 -21.85
N ALA A 12 17.04 4.21 -22.96
CA ALA A 12 17.47 5.55 -23.37
C ALA A 12 16.29 6.47 -23.70
N VAL A 13 15.27 5.96 -24.41
CA VAL A 13 14.06 6.73 -24.74
C VAL A 13 13.22 7.05 -23.49
N TRP A 14 13.12 6.11 -22.53
CA TRP A 14 12.45 6.34 -21.24
C TRP A 14 13.25 7.28 -20.33
N TYR A 15 14.57 7.13 -20.25
CA TYR A 15 15.46 7.98 -19.44
C TYR A 15 15.56 9.41 -19.97
N ILE A 16 15.61 9.59 -21.30
CA ILE A 16 15.62 10.91 -21.95
C ILE A 16 14.23 11.56 -21.88
N SER A 17 13.13 10.81 -22.10
CA SER A 17 11.78 11.35 -21.94
C SER A 17 11.45 11.68 -20.47
N SER A 18 11.92 10.87 -19.52
CA SER A 18 11.69 11.08 -18.09
C SER A 18 12.53 12.23 -17.50
N ASN A 19 13.70 12.55 -18.06
CA ASN A 19 14.49 13.70 -17.61
C ASN A 19 14.16 15.01 -18.34
N TYR A 20 13.71 14.95 -19.60
CA TYR A 20 13.42 16.15 -20.39
C TYR A 20 11.98 16.67 -20.21
N MET A 21 11.01 15.81 -19.84
CA MET A 21 9.61 16.22 -19.57
C MET A 21 9.28 16.31 -18.07
N PHE A 22 9.99 15.61 -17.19
CA PHE A 22 9.62 15.46 -15.78
C PHE A 22 10.73 15.95 -14.85
N GLY A 23 10.82 17.28 -14.72
CA GLY A 23 11.46 17.88 -13.56
C GLY A 23 10.88 17.28 -12.28
N ARG A 24 11.79 16.91 -11.36
CA ARG A 24 11.51 16.38 -10.01
C ARG A 24 10.13 16.82 -9.52
N ASN A 25 9.17 15.89 -9.47
CA ASN A 25 7.78 16.05 -8.99
C ASN A 25 6.68 16.39 -10.04
N GLY A 26 6.73 15.81 -11.24
CA GLY A 26 5.58 15.81 -12.16
C GLY A 26 4.60 14.66 -11.86
N TYR A 27 3.30 14.97 -11.78
CA TYR A 27 2.24 13.96 -11.66
C TYR A 27 1.79 13.48 -13.04
N LEU A 28 1.55 12.17 -13.20
CA LEU A 28 0.94 11.60 -14.39
C LEU A 28 -0.58 11.71 -14.28
N ARG A 29 -1.16 12.59 -15.09
CA ARG A 29 -2.61 12.87 -15.08
C ARG A 29 -3.34 12.49 -16.35
N ASP A 30 -2.61 12.31 -17.45
CA ASP A 30 -3.21 11.94 -18.73
C ASP A 30 -3.58 10.45 -18.74
N PRO A 31 -4.87 10.08 -18.85
CA PRO A 31 -5.30 8.69 -18.79
C PRO A 31 -4.70 7.80 -19.87
N THR A 32 -4.41 8.36 -21.05
CA THR A 32 -3.82 7.62 -22.17
C THR A 32 -2.37 7.25 -21.87
N ILE A 33 -1.60 8.19 -21.31
CA ILE A 33 -0.22 7.95 -20.87
C ILE A 33 -0.21 6.96 -19.70
N ILE A 34 -1.14 7.09 -18.76
CA ILE A 34 -1.24 6.15 -17.63
C ILE A 34 -1.52 4.73 -18.14
N GLN A 35 -2.47 4.56 -19.05
CA GLN A 35 -2.81 3.26 -19.63
C GLN A 35 -1.63 2.66 -20.40
N LEU A 36 -0.97 3.46 -21.24
CA LEU A 36 0.21 3.02 -21.99
C LEU A 36 1.33 2.56 -21.05
N LEU A 37 1.62 3.34 -20.01
CA LEU A 37 2.65 2.99 -19.03
C LEU A 37 2.26 1.76 -18.21
N PHE A 38 0.98 1.59 -17.89
CA PHE A 38 0.47 0.39 -17.23
C PHE A 38 0.72 -0.85 -18.08
N GLU A 39 0.39 -0.83 -19.37
CA GLU A 39 0.61 -1.96 -20.30
C GLU A 39 2.11 -2.30 -20.46
N ILE A 40 2.97 -1.28 -20.55
CA ILE A 40 4.43 -1.46 -20.61
C ILE A 40 4.93 -2.10 -19.32
N THR A 41 4.48 -1.61 -18.17
CA THR A 41 4.88 -2.07 -16.85
C THR A 41 4.41 -3.50 -16.58
N GLN A 42 3.20 -3.84 -17.02
CA GLN A 42 2.66 -5.19 -16.95
C GLN A 42 3.46 -6.16 -17.85
N SER A 43 3.80 -5.74 -19.07
CA SER A 43 4.64 -6.53 -19.97
C SER A 43 6.04 -6.76 -19.40
N LEU A 44 6.62 -5.75 -18.74
CA LEU A 44 7.89 -5.86 -18.03
C LEU A 44 7.81 -6.90 -16.91
N HIS A 45 6.75 -6.87 -16.10
CA HIS A 45 6.57 -7.83 -15.02
C HIS A 45 6.42 -9.27 -15.52
N TYR A 46 5.56 -9.53 -16.50
CA TYR A 46 5.40 -10.88 -17.04
C TYR A 46 6.66 -11.41 -17.73
N GLY A 47 7.42 -10.53 -18.39
CA GLY A 47 8.70 -10.89 -18.99
C GLY A 47 9.72 -11.37 -17.95
N LEU A 48 9.75 -10.73 -16.77
CA LEU A 48 10.65 -11.08 -15.68
C LEU A 48 10.23 -12.36 -14.96
N ASP A 49 8.92 -12.54 -14.73
CA ASP A 49 8.37 -13.77 -14.15
C ASP A 49 8.68 -15.00 -15.02
N PHE A 50 8.62 -14.85 -16.35
CA PHE A 50 8.97 -15.92 -17.28
C PHE A 50 10.48 -16.22 -17.31
N ALA A 51 11.32 -15.18 -17.16
CA ALA A 51 12.76 -15.30 -17.31
C ALA A 51 13.49 -15.76 -16.02
N ASN A 52 12.79 -15.83 -14.87
CA ASN A 52 13.33 -16.21 -13.56
C ASN A 52 14.72 -15.59 -13.29
N MET A 53 14.81 -14.29 -13.60
CA MET A 53 16.04 -13.49 -13.61
C MET A 53 16.61 -13.32 -12.18
N LYS A 54 17.88 -12.90 -12.10
CA LYS A 54 18.56 -12.63 -10.82
C LYS A 54 17.75 -11.69 -9.94
N ASP A 55 17.82 -11.89 -8.63
CA ASP A 55 17.08 -11.13 -7.60
C ASP A 55 17.19 -9.59 -7.79
N ASP A 56 18.36 -9.11 -8.21
CA ASP A 56 18.63 -7.68 -8.45
C ASP A 56 17.71 -7.04 -9.53
N ASP A 57 17.41 -7.75 -10.61
CA ASP A 57 16.59 -7.24 -11.72
C ASP A 57 15.11 -7.18 -11.32
N ASN A 58 14.66 -8.16 -10.53
CA ASN A 58 13.31 -8.19 -9.98
C ASN A 58 13.08 -7.03 -8.98
N GLN A 59 14.09 -6.73 -8.15
CA GLN A 59 14.07 -5.57 -7.24
C GLN A 59 14.06 -4.24 -7.99
N GLN A 60 14.77 -4.12 -9.11
CA GLN A 60 14.72 -2.91 -9.95
C GLN A 60 13.34 -2.71 -10.56
N ALA A 61 12.76 -3.75 -11.14
CA ALA A 61 11.42 -3.70 -11.72
C ALA A 61 10.37 -3.32 -10.68
N THR A 62 10.42 -3.96 -9.50
CA THR A 62 9.53 -3.64 -8.37
C THR A 62 9.59 -2.15 -8.00
N ARG A 63 10.79 -1.58 -7.91
CA ARG A 63 10.97 -0.15 -7.61
C ARG A 63 10.38 0.76 -8.71
N LEU A 64 10.56 0.40 -9.98
CA LEU A 64 9.99 1.15 -11.11
C LEU A 64 8.47 1.10 -11.10
N ILE A 65 7.89 -0.07 -10.84
CA ILE A 65 6.44 -0.26 -10.74
C ILE A 65 5.87 0.57 -9.58
N SER A 66 6.46 0.46 -8.38
CA SER A 66 6.05 1.28 -7.23
C SER A 66 6.15 2.78 -7.53
N ARG A 67 7.21 3.21 -8.22
CA ARG A 67 7.38 4.61 -8.59
C ARG A 67 6.32 5.08 -9.58
N PHE A 68 5.99 4.27 -10.58
CA PHE A 68 4.91 4.54 -11.52
C PHE A 68 3.59 4.73 -10.78
N ILE A 69 3.20 3.77 -9.94
CA ILE A 69 1.97 3.83 -9.14
C ILE A 69 1.90 5.12 -8.31
N GLN A 70 3.01 5.49 -7.65
CA GLN A 70 3.07 6.72 -6.82
C GLN A 70 3.00 8.02 -7.63
N MET A 71 3.33 8.01 -8.92
CA MET A 71 3.29 9.20 -9.77
C MET A 71 1.91 9.43 -10.40
N VAL A 72 1.06 8.41 -10.46
CA VAL A 72 -0.29 8.52 -11.00
C VAL A 72 -1.15 9.40 -10.09
N ASP A 73 -1.82 10.38 -10.68
CA ASP A 73 -2.75 11.27 -9.98
C ASP A 73 -3.89 11.67 -10.91
N TYR A 74 -5.03 11.01 -10.75
CA TYR A 74 -6.27 11.36 -11.45
C TYR A 74 -6.92 12.67 -10.94
N GLY A 75 -6.26 13.42 -10.05
CA GLY A 75 -6.73 14.71 -9.58
C GLY A 75 -8.02 14.58 -8.76
N GLY A 76 -9.12 15.16 -9.25
CA GLY A 76 -10.44 15.09 -8.62
C GLY A 76 -11.22 13.82 -8.94
N ALA A 77 -10.78 13.01 -9.92
CA ALA A 77 -11.44 11.76 -10.29
C ALA A 77 -10.98 10.60 -9.38
N VAL A 78 -11.30 10.70 -8.09
CA VAL A 78 -10.82 9.77 -7.05
C VAL A 78 -11.29 8.31 -7.28
N GLU A 79 -12.48 8.11 -7.84
CA GLU A 79 -13.01 6.79 -8.21
C GLU A 79 -12.18 6.13 -9.34
N GLN A 80 -11.72 6.92 -10.31
CA GLN A 80 -10.85 6.42 -11.38
C GLN A 80 -9.47 6.03 -10.83
N HIS A 81 -8.96 6.81 -9.87
CA HIS A 81 -7.72 6.46 -9.18
C HIS A 81 -7.87 5.13 -8.42
N LEU A 82 -8.95 4.93 -7.66
CA LEU A 82 -9.16 3.68 -6.94
C LEU A 82 -9.30 2.49 -7.91
N THR A 83 -9.97 2.69 -9.05
CA THR A 83 -10.05 1.66 -10.11
C THR A 83 -8.66 1.28 -10.63
N PHE A 84 -7.80 2.26 -10.88
CA PHE A 84 -6.40 2.02 -11.25
C PHE A 84 -5.64 1.22 -10.17
N LEU A 85 -5.84 1.50 -8.88
CA LEU A 85 -5.22 0.70 -7.80
C LEU A 85 -5.72 -0.75 -7.79
N VAL A 86 -6.99 -0.98 -8.09
CA VAL A 86 -7.58 -2.32 -8.23
C VAL A 86 -6.95 -3.08 -9.39
N GLU A 87 -6.75 -2.43 -10.54
CA GLU A 87 -6.06 -3.01 -11.70
C GLU A 87 -4.61 -3.34 -11.37
N CYS A 88 -3.88 -2.44 -10.70
CA CYS A 88 -2.52 -2.71 -10.23
C CYS A 88 -2.46 -3.89 -9.27
N ARG A 89 -3.42 -4.02 -8.34
CA ARG A 89 -3.49 -5.18 -7.44
C ARG A 89 -3.69 -6.49 -8.22
N GLY A 90 -4.49 -6.47 -9.29
CA GLY A 90 -4.71 -7.62 -10.16
C GLY A 90 -3.47 -8.00 -10.97
N ALA A 91 -2.75 -7.00 -11.50
CA ALA A 91 -1.57 -7.22 -12.32
C ALA A 91 -0.31 -7.59 -11.52
N PHE A 92 -0.12 -6.99 -10.35
CA PHE A 92 1.13 -7.07 -9.55
C PHE A 92 0.91 -7.71 -8.17
N GLY A 93 -0.18 -8.45 -7.99
CA GLY A 93 -0.60 -9.02 -6.70
C GLY A 93 0.32 -10.11 -6.13
N SER A 94 1.39 -10.50 -6.82
CA SER A 94 2.43 -11.38 -6.31
C SER A 94 3.47 -10.65 -5.44
N ILE A 95 3.65 -9.34 -5.63
CA ILE A 95 4.74 -8.55 -5.04
C ILE A 95 4.26 -7.79 -3.80
N ASN A 96 4.87 -8.05 -2.65
CA ASN A 96 4.45 -7.46 -1.37
C ASN A 96 4.67 -5.94 -1.30
N GLU A 97 5.81 -5.46 -1.80
CA GLU A 97 6.17 -4.05 -1.82
C GLU A 97 5.17 -3.22 -2.64
N ILE A 98 4.62 -3.80 -3.69
CA ILE A 98 3.58 -3.16 -4.51
C ILE A 98 2.27 -3.15 -3.73
N LYS A 99 1.86 -4.25 -3.09
CA LYS A 99 0.67 -4.26 -2.22
C LYS A 99 0.73 -3.19 -1.14
N GLU A 100 1.88 -3.03 -0.48
CA GLU A 100 2.11 -1.97 0.51
C GLU A 100 1.92 -0.58 -0.11
N THR A 101 2.54 -0.35 -1.28
CA THR A 101 2.39 0.89 -2.04
C THR A 101 0.91 1.17 -2.35
N LEU A 102 0.14 0.15 -2.76
CA LEU A 102 -1.28 0.25 -3.07
C LEU A 102 -2.12 0.60 -1.84
N VAL A 103 -1.84 -0.01 -0.68
CA VAL A 103 -2.53 0.29 0.58
C VAL A 103 -2.27 1.74 1.01
N HIS A 104 -1.01 2.19 0.97
CA HIS A 104 -0.70 3.59 1.29
C HIS A 104 -1.38 4.57 0.33
N SER A 105 -1.39 4.28 -0.98
CA SER A 105 -2.09 5.11 -1.97
C SER A 105 -3.60 5.16 -1.71
N SER A 106 -4.23 4.02 -1.38
CA SER A 106 -5.65 3.97 -1.02
C SER A 106 -5.97 4.75 0.25
N ASN A 107 -5.15 4.60 1.31
CA ASN A 107 -5.26 5.39 2.55
C ASN A 107 -5.12 6.90 2.28
N PHE A 108 -4.21 7.29 1.38
CA PHE A 108 -4.06 8.68 0.95
C PHE A 108 -5.30 9.19 0.21
N LEU A 109 -5.88 8.41 -0.71
CA LEU A 109 -7.12 8.76 -1.41
C LEU A 109 -8.29 8.95 -0.43
N ALA A 110 -8.44 8.04 0.53
CA ALA A 110 -9.45 8.15 1.58
C ALA A 110 -9.26 9.43 2.40
N THR A 111 -8.04 9.72 2.84
CA THR A 111 -7.72 10.93 3.61
C THR A 111 -7.98 12.21 2.81
N LYS A 112 -7.64 12.22 1.51
CA LYS A 112 -7.93 13.33 0.60
C LYS A 112 -9.43 13.56 0.48
N ALA A 113 -10.19 12.49 0.27
CA ALA A 113 -11.66 12.55 0.17
C ALA A 113 -12.31 13.06 1.47
N LEU A 114 -11.79 12.69 2.64
CA LEU A 114 -12.25 13.20 3.94
C LEU A 114 -12.01 14.71 4.09
N LYS A 115 -10.89 15.23 3.57
CA LYS A 115 -10.56 16.67 3.60
C LYS A 115 -11.46 17.49 2.68
N ASP A 116 -11.85 16.93 1.55
CA ASP A 116 -12.72 17.60 0.56
C ASP A 116 -14.21 17.62 0.99
N GLY A 117 -14.57 16.92 2.07
CA GLY A 117 -15.86 16.99 2.77
C GLY A 117 -16.63 15.65 2.87
N GLU A 118 -17.64 15.59 3.74
CA GLU A 118 -18.36 14.34 4.09
C GLU A 118 -19.13 13.66 2.94
N LYS A 119 -19.25 14.31 1.78
CA LYS A 119 -19.97 13.78 0.61
C LYS A 119 -19.32 12.53 -0.01
N HIS A 120 -18.13 12.14 0.46
CA HIS A 120 -17.37 11.01 -0.06
C HIS A 120 -17.25 9.83 0.90
N LEU A 121 -18.09 9.72 1.94
CA LEU A 121 -18.01 8.59 2.89
C LEU A 121 -18.14 7.21 2.22
N SER A 122 -18.97 7.10 1.17
CA SER A 122 -19.07 5.86 0.38
C SER A 122 -17.76 5.50 -0.30
N PHE A 123 -17.07 6.50 -0.86
CA PHE A 123 -15.76 6.30 -1.48
C PHE A 123 -14.70 5.92 -0.45
N VAL A 124 -14.70 6.57 0.72
CA VAL A 124 -13.80 6.20 1.83
C VAL A 124 -14.00 4.75 2.23
N LYS A 125 -15.25 4.27 2.34
CA LYS A 125 -15.54 2.84 2.59
C LYS A 125 -14.97 1.93 1.49
N SER A 126 -15.05 2.33 0.22
CA SER A 126 -14.46 1.58 -0.89
C SER A 126 -12.92 1.50 -0.76
N CYS A 127 -12.25 2.60 -0.40
CA CYS A 127 -10.82 2.62 -0.13
C CYS A 127 -10.44 1.69 1.04
N LEU A 128 -11.22 1.73 2.14
CA LEU A 128 -11.00 0.85 3.29
C LEU A 128 -11.21 -0.63 2.93
N ALA A 129 -12.29 -0.96 2.22
CA ALA A 129 -12.54 -2.32 1.76
C ALA A 129 -11.42 -2.84 0.86
N PHE A 130 -10.89 -1.98 -0.03
CA PHE A 130 -9.70 -2.30 -0.82
C PHE A 130 -8.48 -2.63 0.06
N CYS A 131 -8.23 -1.84 1.11
CA CYS A 131 -7.15 -2.11 2.06
C CYS A 131 -7.41 -3.42 2.83
N GLU A 132 -8.62 -3.64 3.34
CA GLU A 132 -9.03 -4.82 4.11
C GLU A 132 -8.84 -6.13 3.34
N VAL A 133 -9.01 -6.15 2.01
CA VAL A 133 -8.74 -7.34 1.18
C VAL A 133 -7.30 -7.44 0.68
N THR A 134 -6.50 -6.38 0.83
CA THR A 134 -5.12 -6.33 0.33
C THR A 134 -4.11 -6.63 1.42
N ILE A 135 -4.28 -6.05 2.61
CA ILE A 135 -3.37 -6.22 3.76
C ILE A 135 -3.20 -7.69 4.16
N PRO A 136 -4.25 -8.54 4.25
CA PRO A 136 -4.08 -9.97 4.59
C PRO A 136 -3.18 -10.74 3.62
N SER A 137 -3.04 -10.27 2.38
CA SER A 137 -2.23 -10.93 1.34
C SER A 137 -0.75 -10.58 1.38
N ILE A 138 -0.31 -9.71 2.31
CA ILE A 138 1.09 -9.33 2.51
C ILE A 138 1.72 -10.29 3.52
N SER A 139 2.83 -10.92 3.14
CA SER A 139 3.45 -11.96 3.99
C SER A 139 4.37 -11.42 5.09
N ALA A 140 4.78 -10.15 5.05
CA ALA A 140 5.65 -9.55 6.06
C ALA A 140 4.84 -9.05 7.27
N GLN A 141 4.87 -9.78 8.39
CA GLN A 141 3.99 -9.54 9.56
C GLN A 141 4.15 -8.13 10.14
N ILE A 142 5.37 -7.64 10.34
CA ILE A 142 5.59 -6.30 10.92
C ILE A 142 5.02 -5.20 10.01
N ARG A 143 5.16 -5.36 8.69
CA ARG A 143 4.59 -4.41 7.72
C ARG A 143 3.06 -4.49 7.70
N GLN A 144 2.53 -5.71 7.72
CA GLN A 144 1.09 -5.97 7.79
C GLN A 144 0.46 -5.32 9.04
N LEU A 145 1.10 -5.46 10.22
CA LEU A 145 0.69 -4.80 11.45
C LEU A 145 0.60 -3.28 11.28
N ASN A 146 1.66 -2.65 10.78
CA ASN A 146 1.69 -1.20 10.57
C ASN A 146 0.60 -0.73 9.61
N LEU A 147 0.38 -1.46 8.52
CA LEU A 147 -0.67 -1.12 7.56
C LEU A 147 -2.08 -1.21 8.16
N TYR A 148 -2.37 -2.23 8.98
CA TYR A 148 -3.65 -2.30 9.69
C TYR A 148 -3.85 -1.09 10.61
N LEU A 149 -2.81 -0.69 11.35
CA LEU A 149 -2.89 0.47 12.26
C LEU A 149 -3.10 1.79 11.50
N GLU A 150 -2.36 2.01 10.40
CA GLU A 150 -2.52 3.20 9.56
C GLU A 150 -3.91 3.27 8.91
N THR A 151 -4.42 2.15 8.38
CA THR A 151 -5.77 2.10 7.80
C THR A 151 -6.84 2.27 8.88
N ALA A 152 -6.63 1.76 10.10
CA ALA A 152 -7.54 1.96 11.23
C ALA A 152 -7.63 3.44 11.65
N GLU A 153 -6.51 4.17 11.60
CA GLU A 153 -6.48 5.61 11.85
C GLU A 153 -7.30 6.38 10.81
N VAL A 154 -7.13 6.06 9.52
CA VAL A 154 -7.93 6.67 8.43
C VAL A 154 -9.42 6.39 8.64
N ALA A 155 -9.79 5.17 9.04
CA ALA A 155 -11.18 4.81 9.34
C ALA A 155 -11.74 5.64 10.50
N LEU A 156 -10.97 5.89 11.56
CA LEU A 156 -11.39 6.73 12.69
C LEU A 156 -11.58 8.19 12.30
N ILE A 157 -10.65 8.76 11.52
CA ILE A 157 -10.79 10.14 11.02
C ILE A 157 -12.08 10.29 10.22
N GLY A 158 -12.49 9.25 9.49
CA GLY A 158 -13.75 9.21 8.75
C GLY A 158 -15.00 8.85 9.58
N GLY A 159 -14.88 8.66 10.90
CA GLY A 159 -15.99 8.25 11.77
C GLY A 159 -16.47 6.81 11.56
N LEU A 160 -15.69 5.98 10.85
CA LEU A 160 -16.03 4.60 10.49
C LEU A 160 -15.57 3.61 11.57
N VAL A 161 -16.15 3.75 12.76
CA VAL A 161 -15.74 3.02 13.97
C VAL A 161 -15.75 1.50 13.77
N SER A 162 -16.74 0.95 13.07
CA SER A 162 -16.83 -0.50 12.82
C SER A 162 -15.70 -1.04 11.94
N HIS A 163 -15.25 -0.27 10.95
CA HIS A 163 -14.08 -0.63 10.13
C HIS A 163 -12.81 -0.56 10.96
N SER A 164 -12.65 0.51 11.77
CA SER A 164 -11.50 0.66 12.66
C SER A 164 -11.38 -0.51 13.65
N ASP A 165 -12.49 -0.92 14.28
CA ASP A 165 -12.53 -2.06 15.19
C ASP A 165 -12.04 -3.36 14.53
N GLY A 166 -12.56 -3.69 13.33
CA GLY A 166 -12.12 -4.87 12.58
C GLY A 166 -10.64 -4.85 12.19
N LEU A 167 -10.11 -3.67 11.82
CA LEU A 167 -8.70 -3.47 11.50
C LEU A 167 -7.81 -3.61 12.74
N ILE A 168 -8.25 -3.09 13.89
CA ILE A 168 -7.56 -3.22 15.18
C ILE A 168 -7.49 -4.69 15.63
N VAL A 169 -8.59 -5.44 15.52
CA VAL A 169 -8.61 -6.87 15.82
C VAL A 169 -7.63 -7.64 14.91
N SER A 170 -7.58 -7.27 13.63
CA SER A 170 -6.63 -7.85 12.67
C SER A 170 -5.17 -7.50 13.00
N ALA A 171 -4.91 -6.26 13.45
CA ALA A 171 -3.60 -5.83 13.93
C ALA A 171 -3.15 -6.64 15.15
N ILE A 172 -4.03 -6.87 16.12
CA ILE A 172 -3.75 -7.68 17.32
C ILE A 172 -3.43 -9.12 16.94
N SER A 173 -4.23 -9.71 16.05
CA SER A 173 -3.99 -11.07 15.54
C SER A 173 -2.62 -11.18 14.85
N CYS A 174 -2.23 -10.14 14.10
CA CYS A 174 -0.91 -10.06 13.47
C CYS A 174 0.22 -9.99 14.52
N LEU A 175 0.05 -9.16 15.56
CA LEU A 175 1.01 -9.03 16.66
C LEU A 175 1.19 -10.35 17.41
N GLU A 176 0.10 -11.02 17.79
CA GLU A 176 0.12 -12.34 18.45
C GLU A 176 0.91 -13.36 17.62
N SER A 177 0.63 -13.44 16.32
CA SER A 177 1.31 -14.37 15.41
C SER A 177 2.82 -14.09 15.32
N ALA A 178 3.22 -12.82 15.42
CA ALA A 178 4.62 -12.43 15.34
C ALA A 178 5.39 -12.83 16.62
N HIS A 179 4.75 -12.82 17.80
CA HIS A 179 5.42 -13.14 19.08
C HIS A 179 5.86 -14.60 19.23
N PHE A 180 5.33 -15.54 18.43
CA PHE A 180 5.69 -16.96 18.51
C PHE A 180 6.97 -17.35 17.76
N THR A 181 7.53 -16.47 16.92
CA THR A 181 8.79 -16.72 16.18
C THR A 181 9.98 -16.10 16.91
N ASP A 182 10.22 -16.55 18.14
CA ASP A 182 11.33 -16.07 18.97
C ASP A 182 12.62 -16.85 18.68
N GLY A 183 13.64 -16.14 18.20
CA GLY A 183 14.96 -16.71 17.92
C GLY A 183 15.93 -15.80 17.17
N SER A 184 15.47 -14.78 16.44
CA SER A 184 16.38 -13.94 15.63
C SER A 184 15.94 -12.48 15.38
N ARG A 185 15.15 -11.86 16.26
CA ARG A 185 14.73 -10.46 16.06
C ARG A 185 15.88 -9.48 16.27
N THR A 186 16.01 -8.51 15.38
CA THR A 186 17.01 -7.43 15.50
C THR A 186 16.50 -6.36 16.47
N SER A 187 17.39 -5.52 17.01
CA SER A 187 16.99 -4.41 17.90
C SER A 187 16.02 -3.44 17.23
N ILE A 188 16.15 -3.26 15.91
CA ILE A 188 15.28 -2.39 15.09
C ILE A 188 13.85 -2.94 15.04
N ASP A 189 13.68 -4.26 14.95
CA ASP A 189 12.36 -4.89 14.93
C ASP A 189 11.61 -4.67 16.25
N VAL A 190 12.34 -4.69 17.37
CA VAL A 190 11.77 -4.45 18.71
C VAL A 190 11.26 -3.02 18.84
N ASP A 191 12.04 -2.03 18.40
CA ASP A 191 11.63 -0.61 18.43
C ASP A 191 10.40 -0.35 17.56
N VAL A 192 10.35 -0.95 16.37
CA VAL A 192 9.20 -0.84 15.45
C VAL A 192 7.95 -1.48 16.04
N ILE A 193 8.07 -2.65 16.67
CA ILE A 193 6.96 -3.32 17.35
C ILE A 193 6.47 -2.49 18.53
N LEU A 194 7.38 -1.95 19.35
CA LEU A 194 7.03 -1.11 20.48
C LEU A 194 6.29 0.16 20.03
N SER A 195 6.76 0.81 18.97
CA SER A 195 6.06 1.94 18.34
C SER A 195 4.66 1.56 17.86
N SER A 196 4.52 0.37 17.26
CA SER A 196 3.23 -0.16 16.81
C SER A 196 2.27 -0.41 17.98
N ILE A 197 2.77 -0.94 19.10
CA ILE A 197 1.98 -1.13 20.33
C ILE A 197 1.51 0.20 20.89
N HIS A 198 2.36 1.23 20.93
CA HIS A 198 1.95 2.57 21.38
C HIS A 198 0.84 3.15 20.50
N LYS A 199 0.94 3.01 19.17
CA LYS A 199 -0.11 3.42 18.24
C LYS A 199 -1.41 2.66 18.48
N LEU A 200 -1.34 1.34 18.67
CA LEU A 200 -2.49 0.50 19.00
C LEU A 200 -3.18 0.98 20.28
N CYS A 201 -2.42 1.24 21.35
CA CYS A 201 -2.95 1.78 22.59
C CYS A 201 -3.64 3.15 22.38
N GLY A 202 -3.04 4.03 21.57
CA GLY A 202 -3.64 5.32 21.22
C GLY A 202 -4.98 5.17 20.49
N LEU A 203 -5.08 4.24 19.54
CA LEU A 203 -6.31 3.96 18.80
C LEU A 203 -7.40 3.35 19.69
N LEU A 204 -7.02 2.44 20.60
CA LEU A 204 -7.96 1.80 21.53
C LEU A 204 -8.66 2.78 22.48
N VAL A 205 -7.98 3.88 22.87
CA VAL A 205 -8.59 4.96 23.67
C VAL A 205 -9.67 5.72 22.89
N MET A 206 -9.52 5.78 21.56
CA MET A 206 -10.40 6.55 20.67
C MET A 206 -11.62 5.77 20.18
N VAL A 207 -11.66 4.44 20.35
CA VAL A 207 -12.77 3.58 19.92
C VAL A 207 -13.72 3.28 21.10
N PRO A 208 -14.89 3.94 21.20
CA PRO A 208 -15.86 3.67 22.26
C PRO A 208 -16.51 2.30 22.05
N GLY A 209 -16.17 1.32 22.90
CA GLY A 209 -16.78 -0.02 22.89
C GLY A 209 -15.80 -1.19 23.13
N LEU A 210 -14.49 -0.95 22.96
CA LEU A 210 -13.44 -1.96 23.13
C LEU A 210 -12.96 -2.13 24.60
N LEU A 211 -13.80 -1.77 25.57
CA LEU A 211 -13.47 -1.78 27.02
C LEU A 211 -13.04 -3.16 27.55
N ASN A 212 -13.46 -4.25 26.92
CA ASN A 212 -13.02 -5.60 27.30
C ASN A 212 -11.62 -5.96 26.76
N LEU A 213 -11.15 -5.31 25.69
CA LEU A 213 -9.82 -5.52 25.11
C LEU A 213 -8.75 -4.60 25.72
N SER A 214 -9.15 -3.40 26.17
CA SER A 214 -8.28 -2.50 26.94
C SER A 214 -7.73 -3.17 28.22
N PHE A 215 -8.53 -4.03 28.86
CA PHE A 215 -8.08 -4.87 29.99
C PHE A 215 -7.01 -5.89 29.59
N PHE A 216 -7.09 -6.44 28.38
CA PHE A 216 -6.14 -7.45 27.88
C PHE A 216 -4.78 -6.81 27.53
N VAL A 217 -4.80 -5.62 26.93
CA VAL A 217 -3.56 -4.86 26.63
C VAL A 217 -2.88 -4.36 27.90
N CYS A 218 -3.64 -3.91 28.92
CA CYS A 218 -3.06 -3.57 30.22
C CYS A 218 -2.46 -4.78 30.95
N HIS A 219 -2.99 -5.99 30.76
CA HIS A 219 -2.43 -7.22 31.33
C HIS A 219 -1.20 -7.74 30.56
N PHE A 220 -1.02 -7.34 29.30
CA PHE A 220 0.15 -7.73 28.50
C PHE A 220 1.36 -6.77 28.67
N LEU A 221 1.13 -5.58 29.23
CA LEU A 221 2.13 -4.54 29.51
C LEU A 221 2.63 -4.51 30.97
N LEU A 222 2.13 -5.40 31.83
CA LEU A 222 2.52 -5.58 33.24
C LEU A 222 3.13 -6.97 33.46
#